data_AF-A0A417Y892-F1
#
_entry.id   AF-A0A417Y892-F1
#
_cell.length_a   1.000
_cell.length_b   1.000
_cell.length_c   1.000
_cell.angle_alpha   90.00
_cell.angle_beta   90.00
_cell.angle_gamma   90.00
#
_symmetry.space_group_name_H-M   'P 1'
#
loop_
_entity.id
_entity.type
_entity.pdbx_description
1 polymer ?
#
loop_
_entity_poly.entity_id
_entity_poly.type
_entity_poly.pdbx_seq_one_letter_code
_entity_poly.pdbx_strand_id
1 'polypeptide(L)'
;MALRRLDRDRSDRPAPVYLHIGGPSTGTTYLQRLMAANREELTEQGFLLPGRSWRDVVLATHDALSSAPKTDLVRAAGGRWDRLAEEMLAHRGRATVLSMEFLCWAKPPAAERIIASLGDAEVHVVLTVRDTASVLRSQWQTNCRNGAEVPLRRLIWGLRQSVEKDGPPSSRPERMVDRSMGVPRMIDTWVPLVGADRFHVVTVPMHSSDPDLLWKRFAGVIGIDPSRCRERSVESNASLGLPSSELMRLLNIELGPITRTEYLRTMKALLARDILGERADQERKVTLNRPGRNLSARWNDRIRQAVSTSGVDLVGSLDDLPVEPPGKDVPVELAMPTDEELLFAAAWARTGLERAIGELETTIATLREEQEHDAGAPSADDDDHDEHEHDDHDEHDGHDGQDDGDDDPDDAGLDRRAVLERQLRDRTPEVGLALTEIIGLVRKAMPLGTEVAALRVRPSSPQPDPGD
;
A
#
# COMPACT_ATOMS: atom_id res chain seq x y z
N MET A 1 5.16 -31.95 18.26
CA MET A 1 6.53 -31.37 18.29
C MET A 1 7.52 -32.39 17.75
N ALA A 2 7.78 -32.35 16.45
CA ALA A 2 8.95 -32.99 15.86
C ALA A 2 9.73 -31.86 15.18
N LEU A 3 10.75 -31.36 15.88
CA LEU A 3 11.77 -30.50 15.28
C LEU A 3 12.32 -31.26 14.07
N ARG A 4 11.94 -30.85 12.86
CA ARG A 4 12.60 -31.29 11.62
C ARG A 4 14.07 -31.00 11.81
N ARG A 5 14.88 -32.06 11.90
CA ARG A 5 16.34 -31.96 11.89
C ARG A 5 16.71 -31.16 10.66
N LEU A 6 17.24 -29.95 10.85
CA LEU A 6 17.88 -29.19 9.78
C LEU A 6 19.00 -30.09 9.27
N ASP A 7 18.84 -30.57 8.03
CA ASP A 7 19.83 -31.39 7.35
C ASP A 7 21.17 -30.64 7.36
N ARG A 8 22.21 -31.31 7.85
CA ARG A 8 23.61 -30.83 7.81
C ARG A 8 24.13 -30.64 6.37
N ASP A 9 23.33 -30.98 5.36
CA ASP A 9 23.62 -30.91 3.92
C ASP A 9 23.24 -29.55 3.29
N ARG A 10 22.71 -28.60 4.08
CA ARG A 10 22.19 -27.30 3.58
C ARG A 10 23.22 -26.16 3.49
N SER A 11 24.46 -26.33 3.95
CA SER A 11 25.43 -25.21 3.99
C SER A 11 25.78 -24.65 2.61
N ASP A 12 25.65 -25.45 1.55
CA ASP A 12 26.04 -25.07 0.19
C ASP A 12 24.89 -24.46 -0.65
N ARG A 13 23.64 -24.53 -0.17
CA ARG A 13 22.47 -24.00 -0.90
C ARG A 13 21.95 -22.69 -0.28
N PRO A 14 21.39 -21.78 -1.08
CA PRO A 14 20.68 -20.62 -0.56
C PRO A 14 19.60 -21.01 0.46
N ALA A 15 19.39 -20.15 1.46
CA ALA A 15 18.24 -20.28 2.35
C ALA A 15 16.92 -20.21 1.54
N PRO A 16 15.85 -20.90 1.97
CA PRO A 16 14.55 -20.82 1.32
C PRO A 16 14.04 -19.39 1.37
N VAL A 17 13.41 -18.96 0.27
CA VAL A 17 12.89 -17.62 0.08
C VAL A 17 11.37 -17.65 0.19
N TYR A 18 10.83 -16.88 1.13
CA TYR A 18 9.40 -16.67 1.31
C TYR A 18 9.02 -15.32 0.69
N LEU A 19 8.33 -15.38 -0.46
CA LEU A 19 7.73 -14.22 -1.11
C LEU A 19 6.32 -14.02 -0.55
N HIS A 20 6.16 -13.10 0.39
CA HIS A 20 4.83 -12.70 0.85
C HIS A 20 4.27 -11.64 -0.10
N ILE A 21 3.33 -12.08 -0.94
CA ILE A 21 2.79 -11.28 -2.06
C ILE A 21 1.55 -10.47 -1.69
N GLY A 22 1.13 -10.41 -0.43
CA GLY A 22 -0.07 -9.66 0.00
C GLY A 22 -1.35 -10.48 -0.07
N GLY A 23 -2.53 -9.92 -0.37
CA GLY A 23 -2.79 -8.68 -1.12
C GLY A 23 -2.96 -7.37 -0.32
N PRO A 24 -3.17 -6.23 -0.99
CA PRO A 24 -3.48 -4.97 -0.30
C PRO A 24 -4.67 -5.11 0.67
N SER A 25 -4.58 -4.46 1.83
CA SER A 25 -5.60 -4.50 2.89
C SER A 25 -5.81 -5.85 3.60
N THR A 26 -4.89 -6.80 3.49
CA THR A 26 -4.90 -8.10 4.20
C THR A 26 -3.93 -8.18 5.37
N GLY A 27 -3.52 -7.04 5.93
CA GLY A 27 -2.65 -6.97 7.11
C GLY A 27 -1.14 -7.00 6.80
N THR A 28 -0.76 -6.75 5.54
CA THR A 28 0.63 -6.64 5.08
C THR A 28 1.42 -5.62 5.88
N THR A 29 0.89 -4.41 6.04
CA THR A 29 1.53 -3.33 6.80
C THR A 29 1.80 -3.73 8.25
N TYR A 30 0.86 -4.42 8.89
CA TYR A 30 1.05 -4.93 10.26
C TYR A 30 2.20 -5.95 10.32
N LEU A 31 2.23 -6.92 9.40
CA LEU A 31 3.28 -7.93 9.34
C LEU A 31 4.66 -7.32 9.03
N GLN A 32 4.72 -6.41 8.07
CA GLN A 32 5.95 -5.71 7.67
C GLN A 32 6.51 -4.87 8.83
N ARG A 33 5.66 -4.06 9.48
CA ARG A 33 6.08 -3.25 10.64
C ARG A 33 6.53 -4.10 11.81
N LEU A 34 5.83 -5.19 12.11
CA LEU A 34 6.21 -6.11 13.17
C LEU A 34 7.58 -6.76 12.88
N MET A 35 7.81 -7.20 11.64
CA MET A 35 9.11 -7.74 11.25
C MET A 35 10.22 -6.68 11.28
N ALA A 36 9.95 -5.47 10.81
CA ALA A 36 10.90 -4.36 10.82
C ALA A 36 11.33 -4.00 12.26
N ALA A 37 10.35 -3.85 13.17
CA ALA A 37 10.59 -3.59 14.59
C ALA A 37 11.33 -4.73 15.30
N ASN A 38 11.41 -5.93 14.72
CA ASN A 38 12.12 -7.07 15.31
C ASN A 38 13.25 -7.57 14.38
N ARG A 39 13.80 -6.71 13.52
CA ARG A 39 14.79 -7.08 12.50
C ARG A 39 16.07 -7.69 13.10
N GLU A 40 16.60 -7.12 14.18
CA GLU A 40 17.80 -7.62 14.86
C GLU A 40 17.57 -9.04 15.40
N GLU A 41 16.49 -9.21 16.15
CA GLU A 41 16.07 -10.49 16.72
C GLU A 41 15.82 -11.57 15.64
N LEU A 42 15.21 -11.19 14.50
CA LEU A 42 15.06 -12.09 13.35
C LEU A 42 16.41 -12.46 12.73
N THR A 43 17.34 -11.51 12.63
CA THR A 43 18.69 -11.72 12.08
C THR A 43 19.49 -12.67 12.95
N GLU A 44 19.46 -12.52 14.28
CA GLU A 44 20.12 -13.44 15.23
C GLU A 44 19.57 -14.87 15.13
N GLN A 45 18.28 -15.01 14.82
CA GLN A 45 17.66 -16.30 14.55
C GLN A 45 18.01 -16.86 13.16
N GLY A 46 18.75 -16.13 12.33
CA GLY A 46 19.16 -16.54 11.00
C GLY A 46 18.13 -16.23 9.91
N PHE A 47 17.19 -15.32 10.12
CA PHE A 47 16.29 -14.83 9.07
C PHE A 47 16.86 -13.59 8.39
N LEU A 48 16.66 -13.47 7.08
CA LEU A 48 16.99 -12.27 6.33
C LEU A 48 15.71 -11.53 5.91
N LEU A 49 15.66 -10.23 6.19
CA LEU A 49 14.70 -9.29 5.60
C LEU A 49 15.48 -8.44 4.58
N PRO A 50 15.42 -8.75 3.27
CA PRO A 50 16.31 -8.15 2.28
C PRO A 50 15.95 -6.68 2.03
N GLY A 51 16.93 -5.92 1.51
CA GLY A 51 16.82 -4.49 1.27
C GLY A 51 17.17 -3.64 2.50
N ARG A 52 17.80 -2.48 2.26
CA ARG A 52 18.22 -1.54 3.33
C ARG A 52 17.05 -0.74 3.88
N SER A 53 16.18 -0.28 2.98
CA SER A 53 14.99 0.48 3.31
C SER A 53 13.74 -0.14 2.69
N TRP A 54 12.57 0.22 3.21
CA TRP A 54 11.29 -0.12 2.58
C TRP A 54 11.23 0.39 1.13
N ARG A 55 11.76 1.60 0.89
CA ARG A 55 11.82 2.21 -0.44
C ARG A 55 12.60 1.36 -1.44
N ASP A 56 13.70 0.73 -1.02
CA ASP A 56 14.47 -0.16 -1.90
C ASP A 56 13.65 -1.37 -2.36
N VAL A 57 12.89 -1.96 -1.43
CA VAL A 57 12.02 -3.11 -1.72
C VAL A 57 10.89 -2.71 -2.68
N VAL A 58 10.28 -1.54 -2.48
CA VAL A 58 9.25 -1.00 -3.39
C VAL A 58 9.82 -0.82 -4.80
N LEU A 59 10.97 -0.15 -4.93
CA LEU A 59 11.59 0.13 -6.23
C LEU A 59 12.05 -1.16 -6.94
N ALA A 60 12.63 -2.10 -6.20
CA ALA A 60 12.99 -3.42 -6.73
C ALA A 60 11.76 -4.18 -7.23
N THR A 61 10.64 -4.08 -6.52
CA THR A 61 9.40 -4.75 -6.94
C THR A 61 8.79 -4.13 -8.19
N HIS A 62 8.80 -2.79 -8.32
CA HIS A 62 8.39 -2.14 -9.58
C HIS A 62 9.28 -2.53 -10.76
N ASP A 63 10.60 -2.62 -10.55
CA ASP A 63 11.54 -3.14 -11.54
C ASP A 63 11.15 -4.58 -11.95
N ALA A 64 10.81 -5.44 -10.99
CA ALA A 64 10.41 -6.83 -11.18
C ALA A 64 9.03 -7.05 -11.84
N LEU A 65 8.10 -6.11 -11.72
CA LEU A 65 6.76 -6.20 -12.32
C LEU A 65 6.70 -5.57 -13.73
N SER A 66 7.66 -4.72 -14.07
CA SER A 66 7.74 -4.06 -15.38
C SER A 66 7.95 -5.07 -16.52
N SER A 67 7.01 -5.11 -17.47
CA SER A 67 6.89 -6.21 -18.45
C SER A 67 7.70 -6.05 -19.75
N ALA A 68 8.52 -5.01 -19.90
CA ALA A 68 9.19 -4.73 -21.17
C ALA A 68 10.72 -4.57 -21.01
N PRO A 69 11.54 -5.55 -21.44
CA PRO A 69 13.01 -5.43 -21.46
C PRO A 69 13.52 -4.58 -22.65
N LYS A 70 12.89 -3.43 -22.95
CA LYS A 70 13.17 -2.63 -24.16
C LYS A 70 13.02 -1.10 -24.01
N THR A 71 13.17 -0.53 -22.82
CA THR A 71 13.20 0.93 -22.67
C THR A 71 14.43 1.38 -21.90
N ASP A 72 14.86 2.62 -22.13
CA ASP A 72 15.92 3.26 -21.34
C ASP A 72 15.57 3.35 -19.85
N LEU A 73 14.28 3.21 -19.51
CA LEU A 73 13.76 3.10 -18.15
C LEU A 73 14.14 1.79 -17.44
N VAL A 74 14.29 0.65 -18.13
CA VAL A 74 14.77 -0.60 -17.51
C VAL A 74 16.28 -0.56 -17.27
N ARG A 75 17.03 0.13 -18.15
CA ARG A 75 18.43 0.48 -17.89
C ARG A 75 18.56 1.47 -16.72
N ALA A 76 17.59 2.38 -16.55
CA ALA A 76 17.52 3.33 -15.43
C ALA A 76 16.95 2.74 -14.12
N ALA A 77 16.15 1.65 -14.18
CA ALA A 77 15.63 0.93 -13.02
C ALA A 77 16.76 0.34 -12.16
N GLY A 78 17.93 0.14 -12.77
CA GLY A 78 19.21 0.03 -12.06
C GLY A 78 19.48 -1.34 -11.44
N GLY A 79 18.88 -2.41 -11.96
CA GLY A 79 19.10 -3.79 -11.49
C GLY A 79 18.75 -3.96 -10.01
N ARG A 80 17.78 -3.18 -9.50
CA ARG A 80 17.43 -3.18 -8.08
C ARG A 80 16.81 -4.49 -7.66
N TRP A 81 15.99 -5.09 -8.54
CA TRP A 81 15.52 -6.46 -8.30
C TRP A 81 16.67 -7.46 -8.27
N ASP A 82 17.60 -7.39 -9.23
CA ASP A 82 18.73 -8.32 -9.31
C ASP A 82 19.64 -8.24 -8.07
N ARG A 83 19.92 -7.03 -7.56
CA ARG A 83 20.66 -6.85 -6.29
C ARG A 83 19.93 -7.45 -5.10
N LEU A 84 18.61 -7.28 -5.05
CA LEU A 84 17.80 -7.88 -3.99
C LEU A 84 17.83 -9.41 -4.11
N ALA A 85 17.75 -9.95 -5.33
CA ALA A 85 17.87 -11.38 -5.59
C ALA A 85 19.25 -11.93 -5.21
N GLU A 86 20.33 -11.23 -5.53
CA GLU A 86 21.70 -11.56 -5.11
C GLU A 86 21.84 -11.60 -3.59
N GLU A 87 21.28 -10.62 -2.88
CA GLU A 87 21.25 -10.59 -1.41
C GLU A 87 20.52 -11.82 -0.84
N MET A 88 19.33 -12.12 -1.37
CA MET A 88 18.56 -13.29 -0.97
C MET A 88 19.30 -14.61 -1.25
N LEU A 89 19.98 -14.70 -2.40
CA LEU A 89 20.77 -15.85 -2.83
C LEU A 89 22.08 -16.02 -2.06
N ALA A 90 22.63 -14.95 -1.48
CA ALA A 90 23.83 -15.00 -0.66
C ALA A 90 23.55 -15.50 0.77
N HIS A 91 22.32 -15.43 1.25
CA HIS A 91 21.96 -15.84 2.60
C HIS A 91 22.06 -17.36 2.82
N ARG A 92 22.62 -17.77 3.96
CA ARG A 92 22.80 -19.18 4.37
C ARG A 92 22.15 -19.50 5.72
N GLY A 93 21.31 -18.60 6.22
CA GLY A 93 20.56 -18.82 7.46
C GLY A 93 19.34 -19.73 7.30
N ARG A 94 18.33 -19.51 8.15
CA ARG A 94 17.10 -20.32 8.19
C ARG A 94 16.19 -20.06 7.00
N ALA A 95 15.92 -18.80 6.70
CA ALA A 95 15.08 -18.37 5.58
C ALA A 95 15.28 -16.88 5.27
N THR A 96 14.91 -16.49 4.06
CA THR A 96 14.73 -15.10 3.64
C THR A 96 13.24 -14.80 3.54
N VAL A 97 12.79 -13.64 4.02
CA VAL A 97 11.38 -13.21 3.93
C VAL A 97 11.31 -11.87 3.21
N LEU A 98 10.79 -11.88 1.99
CA LEU A 98 10.48 -10.68 1.22
C LEU A 98 8.97 -10.45 1.26
N SER A 99 8.53 -9.43 1.99
CA SER A 99 7.11 -9.10 2.14
C SER A 99 6.76 -7.83 1.37
N MET A 100 6.18 -7.99 0.19
CA MET A 100 5.77 -6.88 -0.68
C MET A 100 4.48 -7.20 -1.43
N GLU A 101 3.40 -6.51 -1.09
CA GLU A 101 2.07 -6.80 -1.62
C GLU A 101 1.89 -6.50 -3.10
N PHE A 102 2.74 -5.68 -3.73
CA PHE A 102 2.62 -5.40 -5.16
C PHE A 102 2.97 -6.62 -6.02
N LEU A 103 3.68 -7.61 -5.45
CA LEU A 103 3.95 -8.88 -6.11
C LEU A 103 2.66 -9.63 -6.49
N CYS A 104 1.51 -9.40 -5.83
CA CYS A 104 0.23 -10.01 -6.27
C CYS A 104 -0.30 -9.47 -7.61
N TRP A 105 0.29 -8.40 -8.15
CA TRP A 105 -0.01 -7.86 -9.48
C TRP A 105 0.80 -8.52 -10.59
N ALA A 106 1.74 -9.40 -10.25
CA ALA A 106 2.54 -10.10 -11.24
C ALA A 106 1.64 -10.81 -12.27
N LYS A 107 1.93 -10.53 -13.54
CA LYS A 107 1.45 -11.33 -14.67
C LYS A 107 2.40 -12.52 -14.85
N PRO A 108 1.98 -13.60 -15.54
CA PRO A 108 2.81 -14.80 -15.68
C PRO A 108 4.27 -14.55 -16.10
N PRO A 109 4.57 -13.70 -17.12
CA PRO A 109 5.97 -13.44 -17.50
C PRO A 109 6.81 -12.74 -16.40
N ALA A 110 6.18 -11.88 -15.60
CA ALA A 110 6.86 -11.20 -14.50
C ALA A 110 7.12 -12.16 -13.33
N ALA A 111 6.15 -13.01 -13.00
CA ALA A 111 6.30 -14.05 -11.98
C ALA A 111 7.37 -15.08 -12.37
N GLU A 112 7.39 -15.51 -13.64
CA GLU A 112 8.44 -16.37 -14.20
C GLU A 112 9.82 -15.75 -14.05
N ARG A 113 9.98 -14.45 -14.38
CA ARG A 113 11.25 -13.74 -14.20
C ARG A 113 11.68 -13.69 -12.73
N ILE A 114 10.74 -13.38 -11.84
CA ILE A 114 10.98 -13.33 -10.39
C ILE A 114 11.49 -14.68 -9.89
N ILE A 115 10.82 -15.78 -10.22
CA ILE A 115 11.25 -17.12 -9.81
C ILE A 115 12.60 -17.49 -10.44
N ALA A 116 12.80 -17.22 -11.73
CA ALA A 116 14.06 -17.51 -12.41
C ALA A 116 15.26 -16.75 -11.81
N SER A 117 15.06 -15.50 -11.35
CA SER A 117 16.11 -14.70 -10.71
C SER A 117 16.59 -15.26 -9.37
N LEU A 118 15.81 -16.16 -8.74
CA LEU A 118 16.13 -16.81 -7.48
C LEU A 118 16.84 -18.16 -7.67
N GLY A 119 17.26 -18.50 -8.90
CA GLY A 119 18.10 -19.66 -9.21
C GLY A 119 17.56 -20.97 -8.61
N ASP A 120 18.45 -21.72 -7.95
CA ASP A 120 18.12 -23.02 -7.33
C ASP A 120 17.58 -22.89 -5.89
N ALA A 121 17.25 -21.68 -5.42
CA ALA A 121 16.68 -21.49 -4.10
C ALA A 121 15.30 -22.16 -4.02
N GLU A 122 14.98 -22.74 -2.86
CA GLU A 122 13.63 -23.20 -2.58
C GLU A 122 12.71 -21.99 -2.33
N VAL A 123 11.76 -21.74 -3.24
CA VAL A 123 10.86 -20.58 -3.16
C VAL A 123 9.47 -20.99 -2.68
N HIS A 124 8.99 -20.29 -1.65
CA HIS A 124 7.65 -20.36 -1.12
C HIS A 124 6.92 -19.04 -1.41
N VAL A 125 5.66 -19.12 -1.82
CA VAL A 125 4.80 -17.95 -2.00
C VAL A 125 3.77 -17.93 -0.88
N VAL A 126 3.66 -16.81 -0.18
CA VAL A 126 2.68 -16.60 0.89
C VAL A 126 1.67 -15.55 0.43
N LEU A 127 0.40 -15.92 0.41
CA LEU A 127 -0.72 -15.03 0.10
C LEU A 127 -1.60 -14.89 1.34
N THR A 128 -1.63 -13.70 1.93
CA THR A 128 -2.63 -13.34 2.94
C THR A 128 -3.96 -12.99 2.30
N VAL A 129 -5.05 -13.56 2.83
CA VAL A 129 -6.41 -13.41 2.29
C VAL A 129 -7.36 -12.99 3.41
N ARG A 130 -8.17 -11.96 3.14
CA ARG A 130 -9.15 -11.39 4.08
C ARG A 130 -10.52 -11.37 3.45
N ASP A 131 -11.56 -11.38 4.28
CA ASP A 131 -12.95 -11.11 3.87
C ASP A 131 -13.05 -9.96 2.85
N THR A 132 -13.72 -10.26 1.73
CA THR A 132 -13.90 -9.35 0.60
C THR A 132 -14.60 -8.04 1.00
N ALA A 133 -15.57 -8.06 1.92
CA ALA A 133 -16.26 -6.83 2.33
C ALA A 133 -15.30 -5.86 3.03
N SER A 134 -14.42 -6.41 3.88
CA SER A 134 -13.36 -5.69 4.57
C SER A 134 -12.28 -5.18 3.63
N VAL A 135 -11.89 -5.97 2.62
CA VAL A 135 -10.92 -5.52 1.61
C VAL A 135 -11.53 -4.41 0.75
N LEU A 136 -12.76 -4.57 0.27
CA LEU A 136 -13.43 -3.59 -0.60
C LEU A 136 -13.55 -2.20 0.07
N ARG A 137 -13.95 -2.14 1.35
CA ARG A 137 -14.05 -0.87 2.08
C ARG A 137 -12.66 -0.22 2.25
N SER A 138 -11.68 -1.01 2.69
CA SER A 138 -10.33 -0.55 3.00
C SER A 138 -9.63 -0.05 1.75
N GLN A 139 -9.74 -0.81 0.65
CA GLN A 139 -9.21 -0.43 -0.64
C GLN A 139 -9.85 0.84 -1.17
N TRP A 140 -11.17 1.03 -1.05
CA TRP A 140 -11.78 2.28 -1.47
C TRP A 140 -11.20 3.49 -0.71
N GLN A 141 -11.06 3.39 0.62
CA GLN A 141 -10.48 4.44 1.45
C GLN A 141 -9.01 4.73 1.06
N THR A 142 -8.20 3.69 0.89
CA THR A 142 -6.81 3.79 0.45
C THR A 142 -6.70 4.39 -0.96
N ASN A 143 -7.60 4.02 -1.88
CA ASN A 143 -7.62 4.56 -3.23
C ASN A 143 -7.97 6.05 -3.24
N CYS A 144 -8.91 6.50 -2.41
CA CYS A 144 -9.23 7.93 -2.27
C CYS A 144 -8.00 8.74 -1.80
N ARG A 145 -7.20 8.19 -0.87
CA ARG A 145 -5.94 8.82 -0.44
C ARG A 145 -4.84 8.76 -1.51
N ASN A 146 -4.92 7.84 -2.47
CA ASN A 146 -3.94 7.64 -3.52
C ASN A 146 -4.35 8.22 -4.88
N GLY A 147 -5.31 9.14 -4.91
CA GLY A 147 -5.66 9.92 -6.10
C GLY A 147 -6.81 9.34 -6.92
N ALA A 148 -7.47 8.29 -6.44
CA ALA A 148 -8.60 7.73 -7.16
C ALA A 148 -9.84 8.64 -7.06
N GLU A 149 -10.54 8.74 -8.18
CA GLU A 149 -11.79 9.51 -8.32
C GLU A 149 -13.04 8.59 -8.23
N VAL A 150 -12.83 7.27 -8.23
CA VAL A 150 -13.87 6.23 -8.34
C VAL A 150 -14.74 6.15 -7.08
N PRO A 151 -16.06 6.40 -7.16
CA PRO A 151 -16.97 6.26 -6.02
C PRO A 151 -17.13 4.82 -5.53
N LEU A 152 -17.43 4.61 -4.24
CA LEU A 152 -17.60 3.27 -3.66
C LEU A 152 -18.67 2.44 -4.39
N ARG A 153 -19.78 3.07 -4.79
CA ARG A 153 -20.84 2.41 -5.59
C ARG A 153 -20.32 1.80 -6.89
N ARG A 154 -19.32 2.43 -7.53
CA ARG A 154 -18.69 1.93 -8.76
C ARG A 154 -17.73 0.80 -8.49
N LEU A 155 -17.02 0.84 -7.37
CA LEU A 155 -16.17 -0.27 -6.96
C LEU A 155 -17.01 -1.53 -6.64
N ILE A 156 -18.18 -1.36 -6.00
CA ILE A 156 -19.17 -2.43 -5.80
C ILE A 156 -19.69 -2.96 -7.15
N TRP A 157 -19.95 -2.07 -8.12
CA TRP A 157 -20.31 -2.48 -9.47
C TRP A 157 -19.19 -3.25 -10.17
N GLY A 158 -17.92 -2.85 -10.01
CA GLY A 158 -16.77 -3.59 -10.52
C GLY A 158 -16.71 -5.01 -9.96
N LEU A 159 -16.95 -5.16 -8.64
CA LEU A 159 -17.04 -6.47 -8.00
C LEU A 159 -18.20 -7.30 -8.58
N ARG A 160 -19.34 -6.67 -8.84
CA ARG A 160 -20.47 -7.33 -9.52
C ARG A 160 -20.07 -7.87 -10.88
N GLN A 161 -19.33 -7.08 -11.69
CA GLN A 161 -18.85 -7.54 -12.98
C GLN A 161 -17.92 -8.75 -12.85
N SER A 162 -16.95 -8.71 -11.91
CA SER A 162 -16.06 -9.84 -11.65
C SER A 162 -16.80 -11.10 -11.17
N VAL A 163 -17.91 -10.94 -10.46
CA VAL A 163 -18.75 -12.05 -9.98
C VAL A 163 -19.66 -12.61 -11.08
N GLU A 164 -20.19 -11.77 -11.97
CA GLU A 164 -21.20 -12.15 -12.97
C GLU A 164 -20.62 -12.52 -14.34
N LYS A 165 -19.41 -12.06 -14.66
CA LYS A 165 -18.73 -12.31 -15.94
C LYS A 165 -17.46 -13.09 -15.71
N ASP A 166 -17.20 -14.06 -16.58
CA ASP A 166 -15.90 -14.71 -16.70
C ASP A 166 -15.12 -14.01 -17.83
N GLY A 167 -14.00 -13.38 -17.48
CA GLY A 167 -13.16 -12.64 -18.42
C GLY A 167 -12.20 -11.69 -17.72
N PRO A 168 -11.22 -11.13 -18.45
CA PRO A 168 -10.31 -10.14 -17.90
C PRO A 168 -11.05 -8.83 -17.56
N PRO A 169 -10.57 -8.08 -16.56
CA PRO A 169 -11.19 -6.82 -16.17
C PRO A 169 -11.17 -5.80 -17.32
N SER A 170 -12.34 -5.29 -17.68
CA SER A 170 -12.50 -4.41 -18.85
C SER A 170 -12.59 -2.91 -18.52
N SER A 171 -12.84 -2.56 -17.26
CA SER A 171 -13.00 -1.19 -16.79
C SER A 171 -12.10 -0.87 -15.60
N ARG A 172 -11.90 0.43 -15.29
CA ARG A 172 -11.09 0.86 -14.14
C ARG A 172 -11.57 0.25 -12.80
N PRO A 173 -12.88 0.24 -12.45
CA PRO A 173 -13.35 -0.40 -11.21
C PRO A 173 -13.07 -1.91 -11.17
N GLU A 174 -13.23 -2.62 -12.29
CA GLU A 174 -12.89 -4.05 -12.39
C GLU A 174 -11.39 -4.28 -12.17
N ARG A 175 -10.52 -3.46 -12.78
CA ARG A 175 -9.06 -3.55 -12.58
C ARG A 175 -8.67 -3.30 -11.12
N MET A 176 -9.32 -2.35 -10.44
CA MET A 176 -9.09 -2.07 -9.02
C MET A 176 -9.49 -3.26 -8.13
N VAL A 177 -10.63 -3.90 -8.42
CA VAL A 177 -11.09 -5.11 -7.73
C VAL A 177 -10.11 -6.26 -7.97
N ASP A 178 -9.79 -6.52 -9.23
CA ASP A 178 -8.89 -7.59 -9.66
C ASP A 178 -7.51 -7.47 -8.97
N ARG A 179 -6.87 -6.29 -9.04
CA ARG A 179 -5.56 -6.03 -8.41
C ARG A 179 -5.53 -6.33 -6.91
N SER A 180 -6.65 -6.18 -6.21
CA SER A 180 -6.69 -6.28 -4.74
C SER A 180 -7.27 -7.60 -4.22
N MET A 181 -8.18 -8.22 -4.97
CA MET A 181 -9.01 -9.34 -4.50
C MET A 181 -9.02 -10.53 -5.47
N GLY A 182 -8.26 -10.49 -6.56
CA GLY A 182 -8.17 -11.57 -7.54
C GLY A 182 -7.36 -12.79 -7.07
N VAL A 183 -7.69 -13.36 -5.92
CA VAL A 183 -7.02 -14.56 -5.37
C VAL A 183 -6.98 -15.72 -6.37
N PRO A 184 -8.05 -16.04 -7.12
CA PRO A 184 -7.97 -17.07 -8.15
C PRO A 184 -6.88 -16.81 -9.20
N ARG A 185 -6.80 -15.57 -9.72
CA ARG A 185 -5.73 -15.16 -10.65
C ARG A 185 -4.34 -15.30 -10.02
N MET A 186 -4.19 -14.92 -8.74
CA MET A 186 -2.91 -15.04 -8.04
C MET A 186 -2.48 -16.51 -7.91
N ILE A 187 -3.41 -17.40 -7.59
CA ILE A 187 -3.17 -18.86 -7.56
C ILE A 187 -2.75 -19.35 -8.95
N ASP A 188 -3.52 -19.00 -9.99
CA ASP A 188 -3.26 -19.40 -11.38
C ASP A 188 -1.90 -18.90 -11.91
N THR A 189 -1.43 -17.74 -11.45
CA THR A 189 -0.12 -17.19 -11.82
C THR A 189 1.03 -17.91 -11.12
N TRP A 190 0.93 -18.15 -9.82
CA TRP A 190 2.10 -18.51 -9.00
C TRP A 190 2.21 -20.02 -8.73
N VAL A 191 1.10 -20.75 -8.58
CA VAL A 191 1.13 -22.19 -8.29
C VAL A 191 1.87 -22.99 -9.37
N PRO A 192 1.71 -22.73 -10.69
CA PRO A 192 2.47 -23.45 -11.71
C PRO A 192 4.00 -23.29 -11.59
N LEU A 193 4.47 -22.24 -10.93
CA LEU A 193 5.89 -21.92 -10.81
C LEU A 193 6.55 -22.54 -9.57
N VAL A 194 5.84 -22.58 -8.44
CA VAL A 194 6.40 -23.06 -7.15
C VAL A 194 5.86 -24.41 -6.69
N GLY A 195 4.73 -24.87 -7.24
CA GLY A 195 3.99 -26.03 -6.76
C GLY A 195 2.99 -25.67 -5.66
N ALA A 196 1.89 -26.43 -5.57
CA ALA A 196 0.82 -26.15 -4.61
C ALA A 196 1.28 -26.32 -3.15
N ASP A 197 2.22 -27.23 -2.89
CA ASP A 197 2.81 -27.48 -1.58
C ASP A 197 3.71 -26.34 -1.08
N ARG A 198 4.12 -25.42 -1.97
CA ARG A 198 4.91 -24.22 -1.64
C ARG A 198 4.15 -22.92 -1.81
N PHE A 199 2.84 -22.99 -2.06
CA PHE A 199 1.96 -21.84 -2.08
C PHE A 199 1.08 -21.88 -0.82
N HIS A 200 1.25 -20.89 0.05
CA HIS A 200 0.61 -20.82 1.36
C HIS A 200 -0.45 -19.72 1.37
N VAL A 201 -1.70 -20.08 1.62
CA VAL A 201 -2.80 -19.14 1.82
C VAL A 201 -3.00 -18.93 3.32
N VAL A 202 -2.68 -17.73 3.80
CA VAL A 202 -2.84 -17.34 5.21
C VAL A 202 -4.10 -16.50 5.35
N THR A 203 -5.10 -17.01 6.07
CA THR A 203 -6.34 -16.25 6.29
C THR A 203 -6.16 -15.20 7.39
N VAL A 204 -6.67 -14.00 7.16
CA VAL A 204 -6.80 -12.95 8.17
C VAL A 204 -8.01 -13.27 9.04
N PRO A 205 -7.85 -13.45 10.36
CA PRO A 205 -8.95 -13.82 11.24
C PRO A 205 -10.11 -12.80 11.16
N MET A 206 -11.33 -13.26 10.90
CA MET A 206 -12.51 -12.40 10.93
C MET A 206 -12.88 -12.06 12.38
N HIS A 207 -12.82 -13.06 13.25
CA HIS A 207 -13.06 -12.95 14.69
C HIS A 207 -11.97 -13.69 15.44
N SER A 208 -11.23 -12.99 16.30
CA SER A 208 -10.23 -13.59 17.17
C SER A 208 -10.13 -12.80 18.46
N SER A 209 -10.10 -13.50 19.59
CA SER A 209 -9.72 -12.92 20.89
C SER A 209 -8.21 -12.74 21.01
N ASP A 210 -7.43 -13.37 20.13
CA ASP A 210 -5.99 -13.27 20.03
C ASP A 210 -5.61 -12.24 18.96
N PRO A 211 -5.15 -11.03 19.33
CA PRO A 211 -4.81 -9.98 18.38
C PRO A 211 -3.60 -10.35 17.50
N ASP A 212 -2.80 -11.35 17.89
CA ASP A 212 -1.61 -11.78 17.18
C ASP A 212 -1.84 -13.00 16.28
N LEU A 213 -3.09 -13.46 16.14
CA LEU A 213 -3.36 -14.69 15.41
C LEU A 213 -2.89 -14.62 13.95
N LEU A 214 -2.99 -13.46 13.29
CA LEU A 214 -2.43 -13.28 11.95
C LEU A 214 -0.90 -13.44 11.95
N TRP A 215 -0.20 -12.82 12.90
CA TRP A 215 1.25 -12.96 13.04
C TRP A 215 1.65 -14.40 13.31
N LYS A 216 0.96 -15.08 14.23
CA LYS A 216 1.24 -16.49 14.58
C LYS A 216 1.06 -17.42 13.38
N ARG A 217 0.01 -17.22 12.58
CA ARG A 217 -0.22 -17.98 11.34
C ARG A 217 0.91 -17.74 10.33
N PHE A 218 1.26 -16.47 10.09
CA PHE A 218 2.31 -16.08 9.16
C PHE A 218 3.70 -16.58 9.58
N ALA A 219 4.08 -16.34 10.83
CA ALA A 219 5.35 -16.81 11.42
C ALA A 219 5.46 -18.34 11.36
N GLY A 220 4.35 -19.05 11.58
CA GLY A 220 4.29 -20.51 11.50
C GLY A 220 4.63 -21.07 10.11
N VAL A 221 4.18 -20.40 9.04
CA VAL A 221 4.54 -20.77 7.65
C VAL A 221 6.05 -20.67 7.43
N ILE A 222 6.66 -19.59 7.92
CA ILE A 222 8.09 -19.31 7.71
C ILE A 222 8.98 -20.12 8.66
N GLY A 223 8.43 -20.55 9.81
CA GLY A 223 9.16 -21.18 10.90
C GLY A 223 9.80 -20.19 11.89
N ILE A 224 9.30 -18.95 11.93
CA ILE A 224 9.65 -17.94 12.94
C ILE A 224 8.94 -18.32 14.26
N ASP A 225 9.64 -18.17 15.39
CA ASP A 225 9.00 -18.26 16.71
C ASP A 225 8.33 -16.92 17.03
N PRO A 226 6.98 -16.83 17.00
CA PRO A 226 6.28 -15.57 17.19
C PRO A 226 6.46 -14.98 18.60
N SER A 227 6.88 -15.77 19.59
CA SER A 227 7.06 -15.30 20.98
C SER A 227 8.35 -14.51 21.21
N ARG A 228 9.28 -14.57 20.24
CA ARG A 228 10.54 -13.83 20.26
C ARG A 228 10.38 -12.41 19.72
N CYS A 229 9.42 -12.16 18.82
CA CYS A 229 9.13 -10.82 18.30
C CYS A 229 8.20 -10.06 19.24
N ARG A 230 8.78 -9.32 20.20
CA ARG A 230 8.03 -8.65 21.29
C ARG A 230 7.79 -7.17 21.03
N GLU A 231 8.58 -6.54 20.18
CA GLU A 231 8.43 -5.13 19.87
C GLU A 231 7.17 -4.90 19.04
N ARG A 232 6.44 -3.82 19.36
CA ARG A 232 5.23 -3.39 18.65
C ARG A 232 5.48 -2.06 17.99
N SER A 233 5.14 -1.95 16.71
CA SER A 233 5.15 -0.66 16.02
C SER A 233 4.13 0.29 16.66
N VAL A 234 4.56 1.50 16.99
CA VAL A 234 3.78 2.52 17.70
C VAL A 234 2.75 3.21 16.78
N GLU A 235 2.96 3.18 15.47
CA GLU A 235 2.13 3.91 14.51
C GLU A 235 0.85 3.16 14.10
N SER A 236 -0.30 3.83 14.24
CA SER A 236 -1.57 3.39 13.68
C SER A 236 -1.82 4.03 12.32
N ASN A 237 -1.83 3.26 11.23
CA ASN A 237 -2.32 3.74 9.92
C ASN A 237 -3.85 3.69 9.89
N ALA A 238 -4.47 4.54 10.70
CA ALA A 238 -5.91 4.62 10.81
C ALA A 238 -6.51 5.02 9.47
N SER A 239 -7.48 4.23 8.99
CA SER A 239 -8.20 4.59 7.76
C SER A 239 -9.16 5.74 8.02
N LEU A 240 -9.16 6.74 7.13
CA LEU A 240 -10.10 7.87 7.14
C LEU A 240 -11.56 7.46 7.33
N GLY A 241 -12.38 8.29 7.96
CA GLY A 241 -13.83 8.07 8.00
C GLY A 241 -14.48 8.22 6.62
N LEU A 242 -15.78 7.92 6.54
CA LEU A 242 -16.58 8.04 5.32
C LEU A 242 -16.58 9.48 4.77
N PRO A 243 -16.83 10.53 5.58
CA PRO A 243 -16.80 11.91 5.08
C PRO A 243 -15.43 12.31 4.55
N SER A 244 -14.34 12.07 5.30
CA SER A 244 -12.99 12.43 4.86
C SER A 244 -12.54 11.64 3.63
N SER A 245 -12.92 10.37 3.49
CA SER A 245 -12.60 9.57 2.29
C SER A 245 -13.31 10.10 1.05
N GLU A 246 -14.60 10.45 1.16
CA GLU A 246 -15.36 11.03 0.05
C GLU A 246 -14.88 12.45 -0.29
N LEU A 247 -14.52 13.25 0.72
CA LEU A 247 -13.90 14.56 0.53
C LEU A 247 -12.61 14.44 -0.29
N MET A 248 -11.69 13.55 0.10
CA MET A 248 -10.46 13.28 -0.66
C MET A 248 -10.76 12.89 -2.11
N ARG A 249 -11.76 12.02 -2.34
CA ARG A 249 -12.16 11.60 -3.69
C ARG A 249 -12.64 12.79 -4.54
N LEU A 250 -13.46 13.67 -3.98
CA LEU A 250 -13.95 14.86 -4.67
C LEU A 250 -12.83 15.88 -4.93
N LEU A 251 -11.92 16.05 -3.98
CA LEU A 251 -10.73 16.90 -4.15
C LEU A 251 -9.82 16.38 -5.26
N ASN A 252 -9.67 15.05 -5.41
CA ASN A 252 -8.88 14.49 -6.51
C ASN A 252 -9.42 14.89 -7.89
N ILE A 253 -10.75 14.93 -8.06
CA ILE A 253 -11.40 15.38 -9.30
C ILE A 253 -11.13 16.87 -9.54
N GLU A 254 -11.35 17.71 -8.52
CA GLU A 254 -11.17 19.17 -8.60
C GLU A 254 -9.70 19.58 -8.81
N LEU A 255 -8.76 18.88 -8.16
CA LEU A 255 -7.32 19.19 -8.22
C LEU A 255 -6.78 19.06 -9.65
N GLY A 256 -7.20 18.00 -10.34
CA GLY A 256 -6.69 17.64 -11.66
C GLY A 256 -5.27 17.05 -11.62
N PRO A 257 -4.58 17.00 -12.78
CA PRO A 257 -3.30 16.32 -12.89
C PRO A 257 -2.17 17.13 -12.22
N ILE A 258 -1.39 16.45 -11.36
CA ILE A 258 -0.18 16.96 -10.72
C ILE A 258 0.89 15.88 -10.69
N THR A 259 2.13 16.22 -10.31
CA THR A 259 3.18 15.20 -10.19
C THR A 259 2.89 14.26 -9.02
N ARG A 260 3.33 12.99 -9.11
CA ARG A 260 3.16 12.01 -8.03
C ARG A 260 3.83 12.47 -6.73
N THR A 261 5.00 13.08 -6.82
CA THR A 261 5.74 13.59 -5.65
C THR A 261 4.96 14.69 -4.93
N GLU A 262 4.39 15.66 -5.65
CA GLU A 262 3.55 16.71 -5.05
C GLU A 262 2.28 16.13 -4.43
N TYR A 263 1.63 15.18 -5.13
CA TYR A 263 0.45 14.51 -4.62
C TYR A 263 0.75 13.80 -3.29
N LEU A 264 1.84 13.03 -3.24
CA LEU A 264 2.22 12.28 -2.06
C LEU A 264 2.54 13.19 -0.88
N ARG A 265 3.30 14.27 -1.10
CA ARG A 265 3.67 15.20 -0.03
C ARG A 265 2.48 15.98 0.51
N THR A 266 1.64 16.53 -0.38
CA THR A 266 0.59 17.46 0.04
C THR A 266 -0.76 16.77 0.25
N MET A 267 -1.23 15.99 -0.72
CA MET A 267 -2.55 15.37 -0.63
C MET A 267 -2.54 14.17 0.32
N LYS A 268 -1.52 13.30 0.21
CA LYS A 268 -1.47 12.06 0.98
C LYS A 268 -0.90 12.26 2.39
N ALA A 269 0.32 12.77 2.51
CA ALA A 269 0.99 12.97 3.79
C ALA A 269 0.31 14.10 4.57
N LEU A 270 0.37 15.33 4.08
CA LEU A 270 -0.17 16.46 4.84
C LEU A 270 -1.70 16.42 5.02
N LEU A 271 -2.47 16.41 3.92
CA LEU A 271 -3.92 16.53 4.03
C LEU A 271 -4.59 15.26 4.56
N ALA A 272 -4.32 14.09 3.95
CA ALA A 272 -5.02 12.87 4.33
C ALA A 272 -4.52 12.25 5.64
N ARG A 273 -3.20 12.12 5.84
CA ARG A 273 -2.64 11.49 7.03
C ARG A 273 -2.62 12.46 8.21
N ASP A 274 -2.02 13.64 8.05
CA ASP A 274 -1.71 14.51 9.19
C ASP A 274 -2.92 15.38 9.61
N ILE A 275 -3.74 15.85 8.67
CA ILE A 275 -4.89 16.73 8.98
C ILE A 275 -6.20 15.93 9.13
N LEU A 276 -6.61 15.18 8.11
CA LEU A 276 -7.87 14.44 8.13
C LEU A 276 -7.80 13.16 8.98
N GLY A 277 -6.60 12.60 9.16
CA GLY A 277 -6.37 11.43 10.01
C GLY A 277 -6.80 11.64 11.46
N GLU A 278 -6.61 12.85 12.00
CA GLU A 278 -7.02 13.24 13.37
C GLU A 278 -8.53 13.08 13.62
N ARG A 279 -9.34 13.10 12.54
CA ARG A 279 -10.81 12.98 12.61
C ARG A 279 -11.30 11.54 12.50
N ALA A 280 -10.45 10.59 12.12
CA ALA A 280 -10.89 9.27 11.68
C ALA A 280 -11.78 8.54 12.70
N ASP A 281 -11.59 8.76 14.00
CA ASP A 281 -12.36 8.15 15.08
C ASP A 281 -13.66 8.88 15.44
N GLN A 282 -13.80 10.14 15.02
CA GLN A 282 -14.99 10.94 15.21
C GLN A 282 -15.98 10.78 14.04
N GLU A 283 -15.52 10.23 12.92
CA GLU A 283 -16.31 10.09 11.70
C GLU A 283 -17.01 8.73 11.59
N ARG A 284 -18.18 8.74 10.93
CA ARG A 284 -18.84 7.50 10.54
C ARG A 284 -17.89 6.65 9.71
N LYS A 285 -17.79 5.36 10.03
CA LYS A 285 -16.96 4.42 9.29
C LYS A 285 -17.61 4.06 7.94
N VAL A 286 -16.79 3.78 6.94
CA VAL A 286 -17.24 3.26 5.64
C VAL A 286 -17.86 1.88 5.84
N THR A 287 -19.08 1.69 5.33
CA THR A 287 -19.82 0.42 5.36
C THR A 287 -20.35 0.06 3.98
N LEU A 288 -20.52 -1.23 3.72
CA LEU A 288 -21.19 -1.72 2.51
C LEU A 288 -22.67 -1.91 2.77
N ASN A 289 -23.48 -1.60 1.77
CA ASN A 289 -24.89 -1.96 1.72
C ASN A 289 -25.08 -3.46 1.46
N ARG A 290 -26.34 -3.89 1.56
CA ARG A 290 -26.75 -5.28 1.40
C ARG A 290 -26.34 -5.88 0.04
N PRO A 291 -26.54 -5.20 -1.11
CA PRO A 291 -25.97 -5.64 -2.39
C PRO A 291 -24.44 -5.84 -2.36
N GLY A 292 -23.69 -4.88 -1.81
CA GLY A 292 -22.24 -4.98 -1.69
C GLY A 292 -21.82 -6.20 -0.86
N ARG A 293 -22.44 -6.41 0.31
CA ARG A 293 -22.15 -7.57 1.16
C ARG A 293 -22.53 -8.91 0.51
N ASN A 294 -23.66 -8.98 -0.19
CA ASN A 294 -24.04 -10.16 -0.96
C ASN A 294 -22.99 -10.52 -2.03
N LEU A 295 -22.48 -9.51 -2.75
CA LEU A 295 -21.43 -9.71 -3.75
C LEU A 295 -20.11 -10.14 -3.09
N SER A 296 -19.75 -9.55 -1.95
CA SER A 296 -18.59 -9.98 -1.18
C SER A 296 -18.69 -11.44 -0.73
N ALA A 297 -19.85 -11.88 -0.25
CA ALA A 297 -20.08 -13.28 0.14
C ALA A 297 -19.94 -14.24 -1.05
N ARG A 298 -20.49 -13.89 -2.22
CA ARG A 298 -20.31 -14.66 -3.46
C ARG A 298 -18.86 -14.71 -3.93
N TRP A 299 -18.11 -13.62 -3.78
CA TRP A 299 -16.69 -13.59 -4.12
C TRP A 299 -15.86 -14.41 -3.13
N ASN A 300 -16.18 -14.33 -1.83
CA ASN A 300 -15.59 -15.20 -0.80
C ASN A 300 -15.80 -16.68 -1.16
N ASP A 301 -16.99 -17.08 -1.62
CA ASP A 301 -17.24 -18.46 -2.09
C ASP A 301 -16.32 -18.84 -3.27
N ARG A 302 -16.15 -17.96 -4.26
CA ARG A 302 -15.20 -18.18 -5.37
C ARG A 302 -13.75 -18.32 -4.88
N ILE A 303 -13.35 -17.53 -3.89
CA ILE A 303 -12.03 -17.65 -3.25
C ILE A 303 -11.90 -19.00 -2.53
N ARG A 304 -12.90 -19.39 -1.72
CA ARG A 304 -12.91 -20.67 -1.00
C ARG A 304 -12.79 -21.86 -1.96
N GLN A 305 -13.53 -21.81 -3.07
CA GLN A 305 -13.44 -22.83 -4.12
C GLN A 305 -12.04 -22.89 -4.73
N ALA A 306 -11.49 -21.75 -5.17
CA ALA A 306 -10.14 -21.70 -5.76
C ALA A 306 -9.06 -22.25 -4.81
N VAL A 307 -9.11 -21.89 -3.53
CA VAL A 307 -8.18 -22.41 -2.51
C VAL A 307 -8.37 -23.91 -2.30
N SER A 308 -9.61 -24.39 -2.21
CA SER A 308 -9.90 -25.80 -1.97
C SER A 308 -9.53 -26.71 -3.14
N THR A 309 -9.68 -26.23 -4.38
CA THR A 309 -9.43 -27.03 -5.58
C THR A 309 -7.98 -27.00 -6.05
N SER A 310 -7.21 -25.98 -5.67
CA SER A 310 -5.81 -25.83 -6.09
C SER A 310 -4.83 -26.68 -5.29
N GLY A 311 -5.24 -27.24 -4.16
CA GLY A 311 -4.39 -28.08 -3.29
C GLY A 311 -3.29 -27.30 -2.56
N VAL A 312 -3.41 -25.97 -2.51
CA VAL A 312 -2.48 -25.09 -1.81
C VAL A 312 -2.52 -25.30 -0.29
N ASP A 313 -1.44 -24.95 0.40
CA ASP A 313 -1.38 -25.04 1.85
C ASP A 313 -2.21 -23.93 2.51
N LEU A 314 -3.31 -24.30 3.17
CA LEU A 314 -4.18 -23.35 3.86
C LEU A 314 -3.79 -23.24 5.35
N VAL A 315 -3.43 -22.03 5.77
CA VAL A 315 -3.16 -21.70 7.17
C VAL A 315 -4.26 -20.80 7.73
N GLY A 316 -5.05 -21.36 8.65
CA GLY A 316 -6.21 -20.73 9.27
C GLY A 316 -7.51 -21.43 8.88
N SER A 317 -8.59 -20.67 8.63
CA SER A 317 -9.89 -21.25 8.29
C SER A 317 -10.55 -20.54 7.11
N LEU A 318 -11.16 -21.31 6.21
CA LEU A 318 -12.03 -20.73 5.17
C LEU A 318 -13.29 -20.06 5.75
N ASP A 319 -13.62 -20.30 7.02
CA ASP A 319 -14.71 -19.60 7.70
C ASP A 319 -14.35 -18.14 8.05
N ASP A 320 -13.07 -17.77 7.93
CA ASP A 320 -12.66 -16.36 7.93
C ASP A 320 -13.13 -15.62 6.65
N LEU A 321 -13.71 -16.34 5.68
CA LEU A 321 -14.30 -15.83 4.44
C LEU A 321 -15.80 -16.16 4.40
N PRO A 322 -16.66 -15.33 5.03
CA PRO A 322 -18.08 -15.62 5.16
C PRO A 322 -18.78 -15.64 3.80
N VAL A 323 -19.69 -16.60 3.63
CA VAL A 323 -20.47 -16.81 2.39
C VAL A 323 -21.98 -16.65 2.62
N GLU A 324 -22.37 -16.49 3.88
CA GLU A 324 -23.75 -16.33 4.29
C GLU A 324 -24.30 -14.99 3.80
N PRO A 325 -25.58 -14.94 3.43
CA PRO A 325 -26.24 -13.68 3.17
C PRO A 325 -26.15 -12.74 4.39
N PRO A 326 -25.94 -11.43 4.19
CA PRO A 326 -25.96 -10.45 5.26
C PRO A 326 -27.33 -10.43 5.95
N GLY A 327 -27.30 -10.13 7.25
CA GLY A 327 -28.49 -9.97 8.08
C GLY A 327 -29.46 -8.90 7.54
N LYS A 328 -30.72 -8.97 7.98
CA LYS A 328 -31.78 -8.04 7.55
C LYS A 328 -31.57 -6.61 8.05
N ASP A 329 -30.72 -6.42 9.05
CA ASP A 329 -30.27 -5.16 9.63
C ASP A 329 -29.33 -4.37 8.71
N VAL A 330 -28.73 -5.02 7.71
CA VAL A 330 -27.88 -4.34 6.73
C VAL A 330 -28.73 -3.53 5.75
N PRO A 331 -28.52 -2.21 5.63
CA PRO A 331 -29.31 -1.35 4.74
C PRO A 331 -29.19 -1.74 3.26
N VAL A 332 -30.25 -1.51 2.49
CA VAL A 332 -30.24 -1.68 1.02
C VAL A 332 -29.51 -0.53 0.34
N GLU A 333 -29.74 0.69 0.81
CA GLU A 333 -29.08 1.88 0.30
C GLU A 333 -27.63 1.98 0.79
N LEU A 334 -26.74 2.45 -0.09
CA LEU A 334 -25.36 2.71 0.27
C LEU A 334 -25.27 4.00 1.07
N ALA A 335 -24.63 3.92 2.24
CA ALA A 335 -24.39 5.09 3.05
C ALA A 335 -23.49 6.08 2.31
N MET A 336 -23.98 7.30 2.16
CA MET A 336 -23.21 8.46 1.68
C MET A 336 -23.02 9.44 2.84
N PRO A 337 -21.93 10.24 2.86
CA PRO A 337 -21.85 11.35 3.78
C PRO A 337 -22.93 12.38 3.43
N THR A 338 -23.50 12.99 4.45
CA THR A 338 -24.39 14.16 4.31
C THR A 338 -23.57 15.40 3.94
N ASP A 339 -24.25 16.44 3.47
CA ASP A 339 -23.57 17.71 3.14
C ASP A 339 -22.98 18.35 4.41
N GLU A 340 -23.64 18.24 5.56
CA GLU A 340 -23.12 18.68 6.85
C GLU A 340 -21.81 17.97 7.23
N GLU A 341 -21.74 16.66 7.06
CA GLU A 341 -20.52 15.90 7.35
C GLU A 341 -19.37 16.24 6.39
N LEU A 342 -19.67 16.43 5.10
CA LEU A 342 -18.68 16.86 4.11
C LEU A 342 -18.17 18.27 4.43
N LEU A 343 -19.07 19.21 4.73
CA LEU A 343 -18.72 20.59 5.10
C LEU A 343 -17.92 20.62 6.39
N PHE A 344 -18.22 19.76 7.36
CA PHE A 344 -17.45 19.71 8.60
C PHE A 344 -16.04 19.13 8.40
N ALA A 345 -15.89 18.08 7.57
CA ALA A 345 -14.58 17.59 7.15
C ALA A 345 -13.81 18.65 6.34
N ALA A 346 -14.50 19.38 5.47
CA ALA A 346 -13.92 20.44 4.64
C ALA A 346 -13.44 21.64 5.49
N ALA A 347 -14.22 22.07 6.47
CA ALA A 347 -13.82 23.14 7.40
C ALA A 347 -12.57 22.74 8.19
N TRP A 348 -12.47 21.48 8.63
CA TRP A 348 -11.28 20.97 9.29
C TRP A 348 -10.06 20.94 8.37
N ALA A 349 -10.23 20.43 7.14
CA ALA A 349 -9.19 20.45 6.12
C ALA A 349 -8.67 21.88 5.88
N ARG A 350 -9.57 22.85 5.76
CA ARG A 350 -9.24 24.27 5.55
C ARG A 350 -8.38 24.81 6.69
N THR A 351 -8.84 24.69 7.93
CA THR A 351 -8.09 25.18 9.10
C THR A 351 -6.76 24.45 9.29
N GLY A 352 -6.72 23.14 9.04
CA GLY A 352 -5.47 22.37 9.08
C GLY A 352 -4.46 22.83 8.03
N LEU A 353 -4.91 23.06 6.79
CA LEU A 353 -4.05 23.56 5.71
C LEU A 353 -3.58 24.99 5.95
N GLU A 354 -4.43 25.88 6.44
CA GLU A 354 -4.04 27.25 6.81
C GLU A 354 -2.92 27.25 7.85
N ARG A 355 -3.06 26.42 8.90
CA ARG A 355 -2.03 26.24 9.92
C ARG A 355 -0.75 25.66 9.33
N ALA A 356 -0.85 24.58 8.56
CA ALA A 356 0.31 23.93 7.94
C ALA A 356 1.07 24.85 6.99
N ILE A 357 0.36 25.71 6.24
CA ILE A 357 0.99 26.72 5.38
C ILE A 357 1.82 27.70 6.21
N GLY A 358 1.29 28.19 7.34
CA GLY A 358 2.05 29.06 8.24
C GLY A 358 3.27 28.37 8.86
N GLU A 359 3.13 27.09 9.24
CA GLU A 359 4.24 26.27 9.75
C GLU A 359 5.34 26.06 8.68
N LEU A 360 4.95 25.79 7.42
CA LEU A 360 5.87 25.67 6.29
C LEU A 360 6.60 26.99 5.98
N GLU A 361 5.86 28.11 5.94
CA GLU A 361 6.45 29.45 5.73
C GLU A 361 7.48 29.79 6.83
N THR A 362 7.15 29.46 8.10
CA THR A 362 8.07 29.66 9.23
C THR A 362 9.31 28.76 9.11
N THR A 363 9.11 27.49 8.75
CA THR A 363 10.21 26.52 8.56
C THR A 363 11.17 26.98 7.47
N ILE A 364 10.65 27.49 6.35
CA ILE A 364 11.46 28.04 5.25
C ILE A 364 12.29 29.24 5.74
N ALA A 365 11.69 30.16 6.51
CA ALA A 365 12.40 31.31 7.05
C ALA A 365 13.57 30.89 7.95
N THR A 366 13.33 29.96 8.89
CA THR A 366 14.36 29.43 9.78
C THR A 366 15.49 28.74 9.01
N LEU A 367 15.16 27.83 8.08
CA LEU A 367 16.19 27.12 7.29
C LEU A 367 17.06 28.07 6.45
N ARG A 368 16.49 29.17 5.94
CA ARG A 368 17.25 30.18 5.21
C ARG A 368 18.18 30.98 6.13
N GLU A 369 17.71 31.37 7.31
CA GLU A 369 18.54 32.07 8.32
C GLU A 369 19.73 31.19 8.77
N GLU A 370 19.51 29.89 8.98
CA GLU A 370 20.55 28.91 9.33
C GLU A 370 21.60 28.80 8.21
N GLN A 371 21.17 28.69 6.94
CA GLN A 371 22.10 28.65 5.80
C GLN A 371 22.91 29.94 5.63
N GLU A 372 22.31 31.10 5.92
CA GLU A 372 23.01 32.39 5.90
C GLU A 372 24.04 32.51 7.04
N HIS A 373 23.74 31.96 8.22
CA HIS A 373 24.68 31.92 9.35
C HIS A 373 25.85 30.96 9.09
N ASP A 374 25.60 29.78 8.53
CA ASP A 374 26.63 28.81 8.16
C ASP A 374 27.53 29.33 7.03
N ALA A 375 26.99 30.09 6.07
CA ALA A 375 27.78 30.73 5.02
C ALA A 375 28.68 31.88 5.54
N GLY A 376 28.42 32.40 6.74
CA GLY A 376 29.16 33.50 7.38
C GLY A 376 30.24 33.07 8.38
N ALA A 377 30.32 31.79 8.74
CA ALA A 377 31.30 31.27 9.70
C ALA A 377 32.56 30.73 8.98
N PRO A 378 33.79 31.10 9.41
CA PRO A 378 35.00 30.46 8.89
C PRO A 378 35.04 28.99 9.34
N SER A 379 35.26 28.08 8.39
CA SER A 379 35.30 26.63 8.61
C SER A 379 36.27 26.26 9.73
N ALA A 380 35.74 25.74 10.84
CA ALA A 380 36.49 25.00 11.84
C ALA A 380 36.15 23.51 11.67
N ASP A 381 37.20 22.70 11.78
CA ASP A 381 37.28 21.28 11.43
C ASP A 381 36.17 20.38 11.99
N ASP A 382 35.96 19.30 11.23
CA ASP A 382 35.14 18.11 11.46
C ASP A 382 34.90 17.72 12.92
N ASP A 383 33.64 17.49 13.25
CA ASP A 383 33.26 16.46 14.22
C ASP A 383 32.10 15.64 13.63
N ASP A 384 32.41 14.36 13.39
CA ASP A 384 31.48 13.32 12.97
C ASP A 384 30.40 13.13 14.05
N HIS A 385 29.18 13.53 13.73
CA HIS A 385 27.99 13.07 14.43
C HIS A 385 27.10 12.30 13.45
N ASP A 386 27.10 10.97 13.64
CA ASP A 386 26.08 10.05 13.14
C ASP A 386 24.71 10.52 13.64
N GLU A 387 24.01 11.29 12.81
CA GLU A 387 22.58 11.49 12.97
C GLU A 387 21.85 10.31 12.34
N HIS A 388 21.18 9.54 13.20
CA HIS A 388 20.20 8.55 12.81
C HIS A 388 19.14 9.22 11.92
N GLU A 389 19.14 8.85 10.64
CA GLU A 389 18.02 9.13 9.74
C GLU A 389 16.75 8.58 10.39
N HIS A 390 15.86 9.49 10.79
CA HIS A 390 14.47 9.15 11.01
C HIS A 390 13.91 8.65 9.67
N ASP A 391 13.86 7.32 9.55
CA ASP A 391 13.28 6.59 8.44
C ASP A 391 11.77 6.91 8.44
N ASP A 392 11.38 8.03 7.80
CA ASP A 392 10.00 8.34 7.52
C ASP A 392 9.47 7.17 6.70
N HIS A 393 8.71 6.29 7.35
CA HIS A 393 7.89 5.26 6.74
C HIS A 393 6.75 5.94 5.96
N ASP A 394 7.10 6.72 4.95
CA ASP A 394 6.18 7.15 3.93
C ASP A 394 5.71 5.88 3.23
N GLU A 395 4.45 5.52 3.51
CA GLU A 395 3.68 4.53 2.77
C GLU A 395 3.67 4.94 1.29
N HIS A 396 4.75 4.61 0.58
CA HIS A 396 4.82 4.71 -0.87
C HIS A 396 4.00 3.53 -1.42
N ASP A 397 2.67 3.67 -1.32
CA ASP A 397 1.74 2.82 -2.03
C ASP A 397 2.07 2.99 -3.52
N GLY A 398 2.62 1.93 -4.11
CA GLY A 398 2.95 1.74 -5.52
C GLY A 398 1.69 1.67 -6.37
N HIS A 399 0.79 2.63 -6.21
CA HIS A 399 -0.08 3.01 -7.29
C HIS A 399 0.82 3.59 -8.37
N ASP A 400 1.29 2.73 -9.28
CA ASP A 400 1.74 3.16 -10.58
C ASP A 400 0.60 3.98 -11.16
N GLY A 401 0.84 5.28 -11.26
CA GLY A 401 0.16 6.18 -12.18
C GLY A 401 0.50 5.81 -13.62
N GLN A 402 0.44 4.52 -13.95
CA GLN A 402 0.08 4.13 -15.30
C GLN A 402 -1.33 4.66 -15.48
N ASP A 403 -1.34 5.81 -16.16
CA ASP A 403 -2.43 6.44 -16.86
C ASP A 403 -3.06 5.40 -17.79
N ASP A 404 -3.78 4.45 -17.18
CA ASP A 404 -4.67 3.53 -17.86
C ASP A 404 -5.94 4.33 -18.13
N GLY A 405 -5.83 5.29 -19.04
CA GLY A 405 -6.92 6.06 -19.61
C GLY A 405 -7.99 5.08 -20.07
N ASP A 406 -9.01 4.95 -19.23
CA ASP A 406 -10.28 4.32 -19.55
C ASP A 406 -11.25 4.78 -18.48
N ASP A 407 -12.07 5.75 -18.88
CA ASP A 407 -13.08 6.40 -18.06
C ASP A 407 -14.07 5.37 -17.50
N ASP A 408 -14.76 5.75 -16.41
CA ASP A 408 -16.05 5.14 -16.10
C ASP A 408 -16.90 5.21 -17.39
N PRO A 409 -17.49 4.13 -17.91
CA PRO A 409 -18.27 4.18 -19.15
C PRO A 409 -19.40 5.22 -19.10
N ASP A 410 -19.85 5.59 -17.91
CA ASP A 410 -20.82 6.66 -17.74
C ASP A 410 -20.20 8.06 -17.75
N ASP A 411 -18.93 8.22 -17.38
CA ASP A 411 -18.18 9.48 -17.45
C ASP A 411 -17.33 9.59 -18.73
N ALA A 412 -17.39 8.58 -19.61
CA ALA A 412 -16.65 8.51 -20.85
C ALA A 412 -16.94 9.73 -21.75
N GLY A 413 -15.88 10.49 -22.05
CA GLY A 413 -15.97 11.69 -22.88
C GLY A 413 -16.47 12.94 -22.16
N LEU A 414 -16.68 12.90 -20.84
CA LEU A 414 -16.87 14.10 -20.03
C LEU A 414 -15.51 14.74 -19.70
N ASP A 415 -15.45 16.06 -19.72
CA ASP A 415 -14.32 16.75 -19.09
C ASP A 415 -14.41 16.68 -17.56
N ARG A 416 -13.31 16.93 -16.86
CA ARG A 416 -13.24 16.83 -15.38
C ARG A 416 -14.27 17.71 -14.67
N ARG A 417 -14.59 18.88 -15.25
CA ARG A 417 -15.58 19.79 -14.66
C ARG A 417 -16.97 19.17 -14.75
N ALA A 418 -17.34 18.61 -15.90
CA ALA A 418 -18.59 17.90 -16.08
C ALA A 418 -18.69 16.66 -15.18
N VAL A 419 -17.58 15.94 -14.97
CA VAL A 419 -17.51 14.84 -13.98
C VAL A 419 -17.80 15.35 -12.57
N LEU A 420 -17.15 16.43 -12.14
CA LEU A 420 -17.37 17.00 -10.81
C LEU A 420 -18.81 17.52 -10.65
N GLU A 421 -19.32 18.28 -11.61
CA GLU A 421 -20.70 18.79 -11.61
C GLU A 421 -21.72 17.64 -11.51
N ARG A 422 -21.45 16.51 -12.18
CA ARG A 422 -22.27 15.32 -12.05
C ARG A 422 -22.21 14.71 -10.64
N GLN A 423 -21.03 14.61 -10.04
CA GLN A 423 -20.85 14.04 -8.69
C GLN A 423 -21.44 14.95 -7.60
N LEU A 424 -21.54 16.26 -7.87
CA LEU A 424 -22.13 17.27 -6.99
C LEU A 424 -23.61 17.55 -7.28
N ARG A 425 -24.24 16.88 -8.25
CA ARG A 425 -25.62 17.16 -8.69
C ARG A 425 -26.64 17.21 -7.55
N ASP A 426 -26.50 16.31 -6.59
CA ASP A 426 -27.41 16.16 -5.45
C ASP A 426 -26.85 16.80 -4.16
N ARG A 427 -25.84 17.67 -4.29
CA ARG A 427 -25.16 18.38 -3.19
C ARG A 427 -25.51 19.85 -3.20
N THR A 428 -25.47 20.48 -2.03
CA THR A 428 -25.65 21.93 -1.95
C THR A 428 -24.44 22.67 -2.57
N PRO A 429 -24.63 23.90 -3.09
CA PRO A 429 -23.54 24.69 -3.68
C PRO A 429 -22.36 24.94 -2.73
N GLU A 430 -22.60 24.98 -1.42
CA GLU A 430 -21.59 25.18 -0.38
C GLU A 430 -20.53 24.08 -0.40
N VAL A 431 -20.90 22.83 -0.72
CA VAL A 431 -19.94 21.73 -0.85
C VAL A 431 -18.95 22.02 -1.97
N GLY A 432 -19.45 22.47 -3.14
CA GLY A 432 -18.61 22.84 -4.27
C GLY A 432 -17.65 24.00 -3.95
N LEU A 433 -18.16 25.04 -3.29
CA LEU A 433 -17.34 26.18 -2.83
C LEU A 433 -16.23 25.73 -1.87
N ALA A 434 -16.55 24.86 -0.92
CA ALA A 434 -15.57 24.35 0.04
C ALA A 434 -14.46 23.52 -0.64
N LEU A 435 -14.79 22.73 -1.67
CA LEU A 435 -13.77 22.02 -2.46
C LEU A 435 -12.81 22.99 -3.16
N THR A 436 -13.34 24.02 -3.82
CA THR A 436 -12.51 25.03 -4.50
C THR A 436 -11.63 25.80 -3.51
N GLU A 437 -12.15 26.17 -2.33
CA GLU A 437 -11.36 26.80 -1.26
C GLU A 437 -10.18 25.92 -0.81
N ILE A 438 -10.44 24.64 -0.54
CA ILE A 438 -9.41 23.68 -0.12
C ILE A 438 -8.35 23.50 -1.21
N ILE A 439 -8.75 23.36 -2.48
CA ILE A 439 -7.81 23.23 -3.58
C ILE A 439 -6.95 24.49 -3.75
N GLY A 440 -7.50 25.68 -3.49
CA GLY A 440 -6.72 26.91 -3.41
C GLY A 440 -5.59 26.82 -2.37
N LEU A 441 -5.90 26.33 -1.16
CA LEU A 441 -4.91 26.14 -0.10
C LEU A 441 -3.90 25.03 -0.42
N VAL A 442 -4.36 23.90 -0.97
CA VAL A 442 -3.47 22.81 -1.43
C VAL A 442 -2.45 23.34 -2.43
N ARG A 443 -2.90 24.12 -3.43
CA ARG A 443 -2.00 24.73 -4.43
C ARG A 443 -1.05 25.76 -3.82
N LYS A 444 -1.42 26.42 -2.72
CA LYS A 444 -0.51 27.28 -1.95
C LYS A 444 0.53 26.46 -1.16
N ALA A 445 0.13 25.33 -0.56
CA ALA A 445 1.00 24.48 0.25
C ALA A 445 2.03 23.69 -0.57
N MET A 446 1.69 23.27 -1.78
CA MET A 446 2.56 22.47 -2.66
C MET A 446 3.97 23.06 -2.88
N PRO A 447 4.14 24.30 -3.37
CA PRO A 447 5.46 24.88 -3.60
C PRO A 447 6.25 25.02 -2.30
N LEU A 448 5.58 25.37 -1.18
CA LEU A 448 6.23 25.49 0.13
C LEU A 448 6.82 24.15 0.59
N GLY A 449 6.05 23.06 0.46
CA GLY A 449 6.55 21.73 0.79
C GLY A 449 7.72 21.28 -0.10
N THR A 450 7.72 21.66 -1.38
CA THR A 450 8.86 21.42 -2.28
C THR A 450 10.09 22.21 -1.86
N GLU A 451 9.90 23.46 -1.45
CA GLU A 451 10.99 24.32 -1.00
C GLU A 451 11.63 23.83 0.30
N VAL A 452 10.83 23.45 1.31
CA VAL A 452 11.35 22.83 2.55
C VAL A 452 12.18 21.60 2.23
N ALA A 453 11.69 20.73 1.34
CA ALA A 453 12.43 19.53 0.93
C ALA A 453 13.76 19.88 0.24
N ALA A 454 13.80 20.94 -0.56
CA ALA A 454 15.02 21.39 -1.22
C ALA A 454 16.03 22.00 -0.24
N LEU A 455 15.58 22.80 0.74
CA LEU A 455 16.44 23.44 1.74
C LEU A 455 17.05 22.45 2.72
N ARG A 456 16.37 21.34 3.02
CA ARG A 456 16.89 20.27 3.89
C ARG A 456 17.96 19.41 3.24
N VAL A 457 17.99 19.32 1.92
CA VAL A 457 19.05 18.63 1.19
C VAL A 457 20.26 19.57 1.13
N ARG A 458 21.18 19.47 2.09
CA ARG A 458 22.46 20.19 2.04
C ARG A 458 23.14 19.90 0.68
N PRO A 459 23.66 20.91 -0.04
CA PRO A 459 24.63 20.61 -1.08
C PRO A 459 25.87 20.05 -0.39
N SER A 460 26.10 18.75 -0.52
CA SER A 460 27.39 18.16 -0.19
C SER A 460 28.46 18.90 -0.98
N SER A 461 29.37 19.59 -0.28
CA SER A 461 30.54 20.22 -0.88
C SER A 461 31.24 19.21 -1.79
N PRO A 462 31.63 19.57 -3.03
CA PRO A 462 32.43 18.68 -3.85
C PRO A 462 33.73 18.38 -3.09
N GLN A 463 33.99 17.09 -2.82
CA GLN A 463 35.30 16.67 -2.30
C GLN A 463 36.38 17.19 -3.27
N PRO A 464 37.48 17.78 -2.76
CA PRO A 464 38.60 18.12 -3.62
C PRO A 464 39.16 16.84 -4.25
N ASP A 465 39.32 16.89 -5.57
CA ASP A 465 39.98 15.86 -6.37
C ASP A 465 41.37 15.56 -5.77
N PRO A 466 41.72 14.31 -5.45
CA PRO A 466 43.05 14.00 -4.95
C PRO A 466 44.03 14.02 -6.13
N GLY A 467 44.49 15.22 -6.48
CA GLY A 467 45.44 15.41 -7.56
C GLY A 467 45.89 16.86 -7.75
N ASP A 468 46.85 17.29 -6.93
CA ASP A 468 48.07 17.99 -7.40
C ASP A 468 49.19 17.91 -6.34
#